data_AF-A0A163T0W2-F1
#
_entry.id   AF-A0A163T0W2-F1
#
_cell.length_a   1.000
_cell.length_b   1.000
_cell.length_c   1.000
_cell.angle_alpha   90.00
_cell.angle_beta   90.00
_cell.angle_gamma   90.00
#
_symmetry.space_group_name_H-M   'P 1'
#
loop_
_entity.id
_entity.type
_entity.pdbx_description
1 polymer ?
#
loop_
_entity_poly.entity_id
_entity_poly.type
_entity_poly.pdbx_seq_one_letter_code
_entity_poly.pdbx_strand_id
1 'polypeptide(L)'
;MTDTILVLTEDTLAAVDVEHILSLHPDETLAYRVLVPADTERNVVSAIIDHLSVGELKEAWDEVLGKEPSRAQATATAQEQLDASVAELRAAGREAEGAVTEDDPLPALRAAVAAGDVREIAIVTYPHAVEDTFHQDWASRAREELHVPVLHLYSGTSELG
;
A
#
# COMPACT_ATOMS: atom_id res chain seq x y z
N MET A 1 9.77 -15.84 19.59
CA MET A 1 8.57 -15.65 18.76
C MET A 1 8.87 -14.42 17.96
N THR A 2 8.90 -14.52 16.63
CA THR A 2 9.24 -13.39 15.78
C THR A 2 7.92 -12.70 15.46
N ASP A 3 7.68 -11.59 16.12
CA ASP A 3 6.46 -10.79 16.01
C ASP A 3 6.62 -9.84 14.81
N THR A 4 6.08 -10.25 13.65
CA THR A 4 6.13 -9.46 12.41
C THR A 4 4.83 -8.67 12.23
N ILE A 5 4.94 -7.39 11.90
CA ILE A 5 3.82 -6.56 11.45
C ILE A 5 3.79 -6.59 9.92
N LEU A 6 2.65 -7.01 9.36
CA LEU A 6 2.43 -6.98 7.93
C LEU A 6 1.84 -5.63 7.53
N VAL A 7 2.56 -4.85 6.73
CA VAL A 7 2.14 -3.52 6.28
C VAL A 7 1.70 -3.61 4.83
N LEU A 8 0.43 -3.34 4.55
CA LEU A 8 -0.09 -3.18 3.19
C LEU A 8 -0.18 -1.68 2.90
N THR A 9 0.44 -1.20 1.82
CA THR A 9 0.39 0.21 1.45
C THR A 9 0.06 0.40 -0.03
N GLU A 10 -0.73 1.43 -0.35
CA GLU A 10 -1.09 1.80 -1.72
C GLU A 10 0.03 2.55 -2.45
N ASP A 11 0.94 3.18 -1.71
CA ASP A 11 2.08 3.94 -2.25
C ASP A 11 3.25 3.87 -1.26
N THR A 12 4.30 4.63 -1.55
CA THR A 12 5.45 4.81 -0.67
C THR A 12 5.01 5.31 0.70
N LEU A 13 5.41 4.61 1.77
CA LEU A 13 5.20 5.10 3.13
C LEU A 13 5.94 6.42 3.32
N ALA A 14 5.23 7.46 3.73
CA ALA A 14 5.85 8.68 4.18
C ALA A 14 6.48 8.49 5.57
N ALA A 15 7.45 9.34 5.93
CA ALA A 15 8.07 9.31 7.25
C ALA A 15 7.05 9.39 8.40
N VAL A 16 5.98 10.18 8.23
CA VAL A 16 4.88 10.29 9.21
C VAL A 16 4.08 8.99 9.34
N ASP A 17 3.91 8.24 8.24
CA ASP A 17 3.22 6.95 8.26
C ASP A 17 4.04 5.93 9.06
N VAL A 18 5.37 5.92 8.83
CA VAL A 18 6.31 5.11 9.60
C VAL A 18 6.23 5.48 11.08
N GLU A 19 6.33 6.76 11.43
CA GLU A 19 6.20 7.22 12.83
C GLU A 19 4.91 6.72 13.50
N HIS A 20 3.76 6.81 12.80
CA HIS A 20 2.48 6.29 13.30
C HIS A 20 2.50 4.78 13.48
N ILE A 21 3.00 4.01 12.51
CA ILE A 21 3.13 2.56 12.62
C ILE A 21 3.99 2.17 13.82
N LEU A 22 5.12 2.85 14.04
CA LEU A 22 6.01 2.58 15.16
C LEU A 22 5.39 2.97 16.51
N SER A 23 4.52 3.98 16.53
CA SER A 23 3.84 4.43 17.74
C SER A 23 2.83 3.41 18.29
N LEU A 24 2.42 2.43 17.48
CA LEU A 24 1.52 1.35 17.89
C LEU A 24 2.16 0.43 18.94
N HIS A 25 3.49 0.22 18.84
CA HIS A 25 4.26 -0.63 19.75
C HIS A 25 5.56 0.07 20.17
N PRO A 26 5.47 1.12 21.00
CA PRO A 26 6.60 1.99 21.31
C PRO A 26 7.71 1.28 22.11
N ASP A 27 7.35 0.25 22.88
CA ASP A 27 8.26 -0.51 23.74
C ASP A 27 8.80 -1.79 23.10
N GLU A 28 8.44 -2.07 21.84
CA GLU A 28 8.82 -3.29 21.12
C GLU A 28 9.73 -3.01 19.91
N THR A 29 10.57 -3.97 19.57
CA THR A 29 11.35 -3.97 18.32
C THR A 29 10.86 -5.12 17.45
N LEU A 30 10.00 -4.77 16.50
CA LEU A 30 9.30 -5.71 15.63
C LEU A 30 9.92 -5.72 14.24
N ALA A 31 9.75 -6.83 13.53
CA ALA A 31 10.05 -6.92 12.11
C ALA A 31 8.83 -6.44 11.32
N TYR A 32 9.09 -5.85 10.15
CA TYR A 32 8.05 -5.35 9.26
C TYR A 32 8.15 -6.02 7.91
N ARG A 33 7.01 -6.44 7.38
CA ARG A 33 6.92 -6.95 6.02
C ARG A 33 5.98 -6.07 5.23
N VAL A 34 6.48 -5.39 4.20
CA VAL A 34 5.71 -4.47 3.37
C VAL A 34 5.17 -5.20 2.15
N LEU A 35 3.89 -4.99 1.84
CA LEU A 35 3.25 -5.44 0.62
C LEU A 35 2.74 -4.22 -0.16
N VAL A 36 3.05 -4.17 -1.45
CA VAL A 36 2.57 -3.13 -2.36
C VAL A 36 1.89 -3.81 -3.55
N PRO A 37 0.59 -3.59 -3.78
CA PRO A 37 -0.11 -4.09 -4.96
C PRO A 37 0.43 -3.48 -6.25
N ALA A 38 0.59 -4.30 -7.30
CA ALA A 38 0.96 -3.83 -8.63
C ALA A 38 -0.21 -3.16 -9.35
N ASP A 39 -0.67 -2.01 -8.87
CA ASP A 39 -1.88 -1.32 -9.36
C ASP A 39 -1.76 -0.87 -10.84
N THR A 40 -2.54 -1.50 -11.71
CA THR A 40 -2.65 -1.11 -13.13
C THR A 40 -3.57 0.08 -13.40
N GLU A 41 -4.47 0.45 -12.50
CA GLU A 41 -5.49 1.49 -12.71
C GLU A 41 -4.96 2.90 -12.34
N ARG A 42 -4.25 3.06 -11.22
CA ARG A 42 -3.65 4.36 -10.80
C ARG A 42 -2.55 4.88 -11.72
N ASN A 43 -1.76 3.97 -12.29
CA ASN A 43 -0.68 4.34 -13.22
C ASN A 43 -1.24 5.01 -14.50
N VAL A 44 -2.49 4.74 -14.89
CA VAL A 44 -3.17 5.44 -15.98
C VAL A 44 -3.41 6.91 -15.61
N VAL A 45 -3.90 7.17 -14.40
CA VAL A 45 -4.31 8.51 -13.95
C VAL A 45 -3.11 9.43 -13.75
N SER A 46 -2.04 8.94 -13.11
CA SER A 46 -0.82 9.73 -12.87
C SER A 46 -0.11 10.13 -14.17
N ALA A 47 0.02 9.20 -15.13
CA ALA A 47 0.66 9.47 -16.42
C ALA A 47 -0.03 10.60 -17.23
N ILE A 48 -1.33 10.82 -17.01
CA ILE A 48 -2.10 11.87 -17.68
C ILE A 48 -1.86 13.25 -17.03
N ILE A 49 -1.73 13.30 -15.69
CA ILE A 49 -1.57 14.55 -14.94
C ILE A 49 -0.22 15.20 -15.23
N ASP A 50 0.85 14.42 -15.36
CA ASP A 50 2.20 14.94 -15.62
C ASP A 50 2.36 15.59 -16.99
N HIS A 51 1.41 15.39 -17.92
CA HIS A 51 1.54 15.81 -19.32
C HIS A 51 0.58 16.93 -19.80
N LEU A 52 -0.30 17.51 -18.97
CA LEU A 52 -1.33 18.44 -19.48
C LEU A 52 -1.51 19.78 -18.73
N SER A 53 -1.58 20.86 -19.53
CA SER A 53 -2.28 22.12 -19.19
C SER A 53 -3.79 21.94 -19.45
N VAL A 54 -4.62 22.57 -18.61
CA VAL A 54 -6.10 22.40 -18.44
C VAL A 54 -6.98 22.37 -19.72
N GLY A 55 -6.46 22.75 -20.90
CA GLY A 55 -7.24 22.92 -22.12
C GLY A 55 -7.51 21.67 -22.97
N GLU A 56 -6.69 20.60 -22.88
CA GLU A 56 -6.72 19.47 -23.85
C GLU A 56 -7.09 18.11 -23.22
N LEU A 57 -7.59 18.12 -21.98
CA LEU A 57 -7.84 16.93 -21.17
C LEU A 57 -8.74 15.88 -21.84
N LYS A 58 -9.68 16.31 -22.69
CA LYS A 58 -10.74 15.44 -23.20
C LYS A 58 -10.32 14.54 -24.38
N GLU A 59 -9.41 15.00 -25.24
CA GLU A 59 -8.92 14.21 -26.39
C GLU A 59 -7.79 13.25 -25.99
N ALA A 60 -6.94 13.65 -25.04
CA ALA A 60 -5.92 12.77 -24.47
C ALA A 60 -6.53 11.62 -23.64
N TRP A 61 -7.68 11.85 -22.99
CA TRP A 61 -8.40 10.82 -22.23
C TRP A 61 -8.82 9.64 -23.12
N ASP A 62 -9.43 9.88 -24.29
CA ASP A 62 -9.85 8.80 -25.21
C ASP A 62 -8.66 8.06 -25.85
N GLU A 63 -7.51 8.70 -26.01
CA GLU A 63 -6.30 8.09 -26.59
C GLU A 63 -5.52 7.22 -25.57
N VAL A 64 -5.58 7.59 -24.28
CA VAL A 64 -4.93 6.87 -23.17
C VAL A 64 -5.83 5.76 -22.61
N LEU A 65 -7.16 5.91 -22.62
CA LEU A 65 -8.12 4.83 -22.24
C LEU A 65 -7.95 3.54 -23.08
N GLY A 66 -7.23 3.59 -24.20
CA GLY A 66 -6.85 2.40 -24.99
C GLY A 66 -5.50 1.76 -24.63
N LYS A 67 -4.75 2.32 -23.67
CA LYS A 67 -3.46 1.82 -23.19
C LYS A 67 -3.46 1.74 -21.67
N GLU A 68 -4.13 0.72 -21.13
CA GLU A 68 -3.82 0.24 -19.78
C GLU A 68 -2.29 0.09 -19.66
N PRO A 69 -1.64 0.65 -18.62
CA PRO A 69 -0.22 0.46 -18.40
C PRO A 69 0.03 -1.04 -18.40
N SER A 70 1.07 -1.46 -19.12
CA SER A 70 1.39 -2.88 -19.16
C SER A 70 1.64 -3.35 -17.74
N ARG A 71 1.18 -4.55 -17.39
CA ARG A 71 1.44 -5.19 -16.08
C ARG A 71 2.90 -5.02 -15.63
N ALA A 72 3.85 -5.06 -16.55
CA ALA A 72 5.27 -4.84 -16.28
C ALA A 72 5.58 -3.44 -15.73
N GLN A 73 4.92 -2.39 -16.23
CA GLN A 73 5.06 -1.02 -15.72
C GLN A 73 4.44 -0.89 -14.33
N ALA A 74 3.24 -1.45 -14.12
CA ALA A 74 2.60 -1.44 -12.80
C ALA A 74 3.45 -2.15 -11.74
N THR A 75 4.01 -3.32 -12.08
CA THR A 75 4.96 -4.03 -11.19
C THR A 75 6.22 -3.22 -10.93
N ALA A 76 6.77 -2.50 -11.92
CA ALA A 76 7.95 -1.67 -11.74
C ALA A 76 7.68 -0.49 -10.79
N THR A 77 6.57 0.24 -10.97
CA THR A 77 6.14 1.31 -10.07
C THR A 77 5.96 0.79 -8.64
N ALA A 78 5.24 -0.33 -8.47
CA ALA A 78 5.03 -0.94 -7.16
C ALA A 78 6.34 -1.39 -6.50
N GLN A 79 7.31 -1.85 -7.30
CA GLN A 79 8.64 -2.20 -6.79
C GLN A 79 9.40 -0.96 -6.29
N GLU A 80 9.32 0.17 -7.00
CA GLU A 80 9.93 1.43 -6.56
C GLU A 80 9.31 1.93 -5.24
N GLN A 81 7.98 1.91 -5.13
CA GLN A 81 7.25 2.26 -3.91
C GLN A 81 7.59 1.32 -2.75
N LEU A 82 7.71 0.02 -3.01
CA LEU A 82 8.12 -0.98 -2.04
C LEU A 82 9.54 -0.72 -1.52
N ASP A 83 10.49 -0.51 -2.43
CA ASP A 83 11.89 -0.29 -2.08
C ASP A 83 12.04 0.98 -1.23
N ALA A 84 11.33 2.06 -1.59
CA ALA A 84 11.30 3.29 -0.82
C ALA A 84 10.67 3.09 0.57
N SER A 85 9.53 2.40 0.67
CA SER A 85 8.87 2.12 1.95
C SER A 85 9.74 1.29 2.90
N VAL A 86 10.41 0.26 2.36
CA VAL A 86 11.36 -0.56 3.13
C VAL A 86 12.57 0.27 3.57
N ALA A 87 13.05 1.19 2.74
CA ALA A 87 14.13 2.09 3.10
C ALA A 87 13.75 3.03 4.25
N GLU A 88 12.54 3.60 4.24
CA GLU A 88 12.04 4.46 5.32
C GLU A 88 11.93 3.72 6.66
N LEU A 89 11.38 2.50 6.67
CA LEU A 89 11.33 1.66 7.88
C LEU A 89 12.72 1.32 8.42
N ARG A 90 13.67 1.02 7.52
CA ARG A 90 15.07 0.75 7.90
C ARG A 90 15.78 2.00 8.41
N ALA A 91 15.51 3.17 7.83
CA ALA A 91 16.02 4.44 8.30
C ALA A 91 15.53 4.76 9.73
N ALA A 92 14.31 4.33 10.07
CA ALA A 92 13.76 4.38 11.42
C ALA A 92 14.29 3.25 12.36
N GLY A 93 15.29 2.48 11.93
CA GLY A 93 15.98 1.48 12.74
C GLY A 93 15.24 0.14 12.87
N ARG A 94 14.31 -0.17 11.96
CA ARG A 94 13.54 -1.42 11.99
C ARG A 94 14.03 -2.45 10.98
N GLU A 95 13.88 -3.73 11.33
CA GLU A 95 14.04 -4.81 10.36
C GLU A 95 12.84 -4.77 9.41
N ALA A 96 13.09 -4.57 8.12
CA ALA A 96 12.03 -4.53 7.12
C ALA A 96 12.43 -5.27 5.84
N GLU A 97 11.48 -6.00 5.29
CA GLU A 97 11.50 -6.61 3.96
C GLU A 97 10.15 -6.42 3.28
N GLY A 98 10.01 -6.86 2.04
CA GLY A 98 8.70 -6.80 1.42
C GLY A 98 8.62 -7.40 0.02
N ALA A 99 7.42 -7.38 -0.54
CA ALA A 99 7.11 -7.98 -1.84
C ALA A 99 5.99 -7.22 -2.55
N VAL A 100 6.08 -7.15 -3.87
CA VAL A 100 4.98 -6.68 -4.72
C VAL A 100 3.94 -7.79 -4.82
N THR A 101 2.65 -7.45 -4.72
CA THR A 101 1.54 -8.38 -4.88
C THR A 101 0.80 -8.15 -6.20
N GLU A 102 -0.10 -9.06 -6.53
CA GLU A 102 -1.12 -8.83 -7.55
C GLU A 102 -2.07 -7.69 -7.14
N ASP A 103 -2.94 -7.25 -8.05
CA ASP A 103 -3.94 -6.18 -7.83
C ASP A 103 -4.82 -6.43 -6.59
N ASP A 104 -5.20 -7.69 -6.32
CA ASP A 104 -5.83 -8.08 -5.05
C ASP A 104 -4.76 -8.57 -4.06
N PRO A 105 -4.46 -7.82 -2.97
CA PRO A 105 -3.48 -8.22 -1.97
C PRO A 105 -4.00 -9.26 -0.96
N LEU A 106 -5.33 -9.51 -0.88
CA LEU A 106 -5.90 -10.41 0.14
C LEU A 106 -5.31 -11.83 0.11
N PRO A 107 -5.10 -12.46 -1.06
CA PRO A 107 -4.42 -13.76 -1.12
C PRO A 107 -3.01 -13.73 -0.53
N ALA A 108 -2.24 -12.66 -0.76
CA ALA A 108 -0.90 -12.51 -0.22
C ALA A 108 -0.92 -12.28 1.30
N LEU A 109 -1.84 -11.45 1.80
CA LEU A 109 -2.07 -11.27 3.24
C LEU A 109 -2.42 -12.61 3.90
N ARG A 110 -3.34 -13.38 3.33
CA ARG A 110 -3.74 -14.69 3.84
C ARG A 110 -2.57 -15.67 3.89
N ALA A 111 -1.75 -15.70 2.83
CA ALA A 111 -0.58 -16.57 2.77
C ALA A 111 0.46 -16.22 3.85
N ALA A 112 0.70 -14.93 4.07
CA ALA A 112 1.60 -14.45 5.12
C ALA A 112 1.06 -14.80 6.52
N VAL A 113 -0.22 -14.53 6.80
CA VAL A 113 -0.84 -14.90 8.09
C VAL A 113 -0.80 -16.41 8.33
N ALA A 114 -1.03 -17.23 7.30
CA ALA A 114 -0.97 -18.68 7.41
C ALA A 114 0.44 -19.24 7.68
N ALA A 115 1.51 -18.47 7.39
CA ALA A 115 2.88 -18.85 7.73
C ALA A 115 3.17 -18.74 9.24
N GLY A 116 2.35 -17.98 9.98
CA GLY A 116 2.32 -17.98 11.45
C GLY A 116 3.29 -17.03 12.15
N ASP A 117 3.92 -16.12 11.40
CA ASP A 117 4.85 -15.10 11.88
C ASP A 117 4.23 -13.69 11.99
N VAL A 118 3.02 -13.52 11.47
CA VAL A 118 2.28 -12.24 11.47
C VAL A 118 1.44 -12.12 12.74
N ARG A 119 1.72 -11.08 13.55
CA ARG A 119 0.92 -10.78 14.74
C ARG A 119 -0.28 -9.88 14.46
N GLU A 120 -0.14 -8.98 13.49
CA GLU A 120 -1.12 -7.97 13.11
C GLU A 120 -0.85 -7.45 11.71
N ILE A 121 -1.84 -6.74 11.16
CA ILE A 121 -1.79 -6.13 9.84
C ILE A 121 -2.05 -4.63 9.99
N ALA A 122 -1.17 -3.80 9.43
CA ALA A 122 -1.38 -2.37 9.26
C ALA A 122 -1.65 -2.09 7.78
N ILE A 123 -2.78 -1.48 7.48
CA ILE A 123 -3.16 -1.10 6.12
C ILE A 123 -3.07 0.41 6.03
N VAL A 124 -2.27 0.92 5.10
CA VAL A 124 -2.03 2.35 4.87
C VAL A 124 -2.59 2.73 3.51
N THR A 125 -3.64 3.55 3.50
CA THR A 125 -4.29 4.01 2.24
C THR A 125 -4.45 5.53 2.24
N TYR A 126 -4.75 6.12 1.10
CA TYR A 126 -5.14 7.55 1.07
C TYR A 126 -6.63 7.74 1.38
N PRO A 127 -7.04 8.88 1.95
CA PRO A 127 -8.45 9.22 2.06
C PRO A 127 -9.03 9.48 0.67
N HIS A 128 -9.91 8.60 0.17
CA HIS A 128 -10.60 8.80 -1.10
C HIS A 128 -11.90 9.59 -0.87
N ALA A 129 -12.01 10.73 -1.54
CA ALA A 129 -13.28 11.46 -1.65
C ALA A 129 -14.11 10.78 -2.73
N VAL A 130 -14.94 9.79 -2.33
CA VAL A 130 -16.06 9.22 -3.10
C VAL A 130 -15.78 8.94 -4.59
N GLU A 131 -15.46 7.68 -4.93
CA GLU A 131 -16.00 6.92 -6.09
C GLU A 131 -15.19 5.65 -6.48
N ASP A 132 -14.00 5.39 -5.91
CA ASP A 132 -13.24 4.16 -6.20
C ASP A 132 -13.30 3.14 -5.06
N THR A 133 -14.33 2.29 -5.07
CA THR A 133 -14.64 1.34 -3.99
C THR A 133 -13.91 -0.01 -4.10
N PHE A 134 -13.08 -0.22 -5.12
CA PHE A 134 -12.41 -1.51 -5.32
C PHE A 134 -11.26 -1.78 -4.35
N HIS A 135 -10.50 -0.76 -3.94
CA HIS A 135 -9.32 -0.91 -3.06
C HIS A 135 -9.63 -0.55 -1.60
N GLN A 136 -10.65 0.28 -1.39
CA GLN A 136 -11.03 0.81 -0.08
C GLN A 136 -11.54 -0.27 0.90
N ASP A 137 -11.83 -1.49 0.44
CA ASP A 137 -12.34 -2.56 1.28
C ASP A 137 -11.27 -3.57 1.72
N TRP A 138 -9.98 -3.34 1.46
CA TRP A 138 -8.94 -4.26 1.97
C TRP A 138 -8.95 -4.34 3.49
N ALA A 139 -9.22 -3.23 4.18
CA ALA A 139 -9.31 -3.23 5.64
C ALA A 139 -10.49 -4.04 6.17
N SER A 140 -11.70 -3.87 5.63
CA SER A 140 -12.84 -4.66 6.09
C SER A 140 -12.72 -6.11 5.66
N ARG A 141 -12.32 -6.40 4.41
CA ARG A 141 -12.06 -7.79 3.96
C ARG A 141 -10.98 -8.47 4.80
N ALA A 142 -9.88 -7.78 5.12
CA ALA A 142 -8.85 -8.33 5.99
C ALA A 142 -9.40 -8.61 7.40
N ARG A 143 -10.21 -7.71 7.97
CA ARG A 143 -10.85 -7.92 9.29
C ARG A 143 -11.82 -9.10 9.30
N GLU A 144 -12.55 -9.31 8.21
CA GLU A 144 -13.52 -10.41 8.07
C GLU A 144 -12.84 -11.76 7.79
N GLU A 145 -11.81 -11.77 6.94
CA GLU A 145 -11.18 -13.00 6.46
C GLU A 145 -9.96 -13.44 7.29
N LEU A 146 -9.25 -12.49 7.90
CA LEU A 146 -7.98 -12.72 8.57
C LEU A 146 -8.17 -12.61 10.08
N HIS A 147 -7.84 -13.69 10.79
CA HIS A 147 -8.10 -13.83 12.23
C HIS A 147 -6.99 -13.17 13.07
N VAL A 148 -6.44 -12.06 12.59
CA VAL A 148 -5.40 -11.25 13.26
C VAL A 148 -5.89 -9.81 13.37
N PRO A 149 -5.42 -9.01 14.35
CA PRO A 149 -5.74 -7.60 14.44
C PRO A 149 -5.39 -6.85 13.14
N VAL A 150 -6.31 -6.00 12.68
CA VAL A 150 -6.13 -5.18 11.47
C VAL A 150 -6.38 -3.72 11.81
N LEU A 151 -5.34 -2.89 11.64
CA LEU A 151 -5.39 -1.44 11.80
C LEU A 151 -5.42 -0.78 10.43
N HIS A 152 -6.22 0.28 10.30
CA HIS A 152 -6.30 1.08 9.09
C HIS A 152 -5.78 2.49 9.39
N LEU A 153 -4.77 2.91 8.65
CA LEU A 153 -4.10 4.20 8.76
C LEU A 153 -4.31 4.95 7.46
N TYR A 154 -4.55 6.25 7.55
CA TYR A 154 -4.56 7.10 6.39
C TYR A 154 -3.19 7.75 6.21
N SER A 155 -2.60 7.61 5.02
CA SER A 155 -1.29 8.18 4.72
C SER A 155 -1.32 9.70 4.83
N GLY A 156 -0.26 10.27 5.39
CA GLY A 156 -0.05 11.73 5.45
C GLY A 156 -0.98 12.47 6.41
N THR A 157 -1.80 11.78 7.20
CA THR A 157 -2.68 12.38 8.20
C THR A 157 -2.49 11.73 9.58
N SER A 158 -2.72 12.52 10.63
CA SER A 158 -2.75 12.06 12.02
C SER A 158 -4.08 11.41 12.42
N GLU A 159 -5.01 11.22 11.48
CA GLU A 159 -6.34 10.67 11.73
C GLU A 159 -6.33 9.14 11.54
N LEU A 160 -6.68 8.39 12.58
CA LEU A 160 -6.87 6.93 12.55
C LEU A 160 -8.32 6.61 12.14
N GLY A 161 -8.50 5.62 11.24
CA GLY A 161 -9.80 5.22 10.65
C GLY A 161 -10.37 3.90 11.17
#